data_AF-A0A226CZD1-F1
#
_entry.id   AF-A0A226CZD1-F1
#
_cell.length_a   1.000
_cell.length_b   1.000
_cell.length_c   1.000
_cell.angle_alpha   90.00
_cell.angle_beta   90.00
_cell.angle_gamma   90.00
#
_symmetry.space_group_name_H-M   'P 1'
#
loop_
_entity.id
_entity.type
_entity.pdbx_description
1 polymer ?
#
loop_
_entity_poly.entity_id
_entity_poly.type
_entity_poly.pdbx_seq_one_letter_code
_entity_poly.pdbx_strand_id
1 'polypeptide(L)'
;MNDFVSQVLQSSGLTDVLQKFKDNDIDEDVLRRLADCKTGSPEETLFAVVVSSIGQRIKIISAKGAVDRPCPHIPENIQNITEMEVEDVVKIGSVQQQRVIEDQQRMLEIILLDREGNNLEPNENNNEDETTTSSKFAEQEILLSPSDLQFNIKEIILQADRDKGVNKGEKTLEECAKLGLASFDFDFIKRRTVNYLVKNFSNYPPRHVKQNLAGCIATQIFGHLSESQQLDINNLFYSDAKKIKTSLTDEQGNFVFKTKPATGLIENRLKYLRKKNKITIRGNKTVTNISPLGTPVEEDYEKKSWLENSKGPSTQIIQYMEDTFNLRSVEIKNSTNLSDTLKDWPHLLETSGVIDCDFERLNPGKSELMLRKWPGIAKQICEFTETSRANAVSSTGIKKLLSRWSLEEISIGALLLLPSLTYSPAHKKIGNKKAKISSSQSAEYFVQFVLATDDLETLRNTESNRKQPFVICVGDLSNIVIKDVFVMVERKLIRSASLITAVDFCFKIFHVLKLQFPDECFPIWSFFDHCVYQTKEIRTPPKSVLTLGSHIHL
;
A
#
# COMPACT_ATOMS: atom_id res chain seq x y z
N MET A 1 -45.44 -31.79 0.75
CA MET A 1 -44.06 -31.98 0.27
C MET A 1 -43.30 -30.68 0.57
N ASN A 2 -42.55 -30.74 1.67
CA ASN A 2 -41.52 -29.89 2.26
C ASN A 2 -41.72 -28.37 2.36
N ASP A 3 -42.32 -27.98 3.49
CA ASP A 3 -42.40 -26.62 4.03
C ASP A 3 -41.01 -26.00 4.22
N PHE A 4 -40.01 -26.81 4.55
CA PHE A 4 -38.63 -26.38 4.84
C PHE A 4 -37.93 -25.70 3.66
N VAL A 5 -37.95 -26.29 2.46
CA VAL A 5 -37.25 -25.74 1.29
C VAL A 5 -37.86 -24.39 0.90
N SER A 6 -39.19 -24.28 0.93
CA SER A 6 -39.89 -23.03 0.64
C SER A 6 -39.59 -21.96 1.69
N GLN A 7 -39.55 -22.32 2.97
CA GLN A 7 -39.23 -21.42 4.08
C GLN A 7 -37.78 -20.90 4.02
N VAL A 8 -36.82 -21.74 3.63
CA VAL A 8 -35.41 -21.34 3.43
C VAL A 8 -35.26 -20.41 2.24
N LEU A 9 -35.94 -20.69 1.13
CA LEU A 9 -35.91 -19.83 -0.06
C LEU A 9 -36.61 -18.48 0.18
N GLN A 10 -37.70 -18.47 0.95
CA GLN A 10 -38.36 -17.23 1.38
C GLN A 10 -37.47 -16.41 2.32
N SER A 11 -36.83 -17.04 3.29
CA SER A 11 -35.92 -16.39 4.24
C SER A 11 -34.63 -15.86 3.60
N SER A 12 -34.21 -16.46 2.47
CA SER A 12 -33.06 -15.98 1.69
C SER A 12 -33.41 -14.95 0.60
N GLY A 13 -34.70 -14.69 0.37
CA GLY A 13 -35.19 -13.82 -0.68
C GLY A 13 -34.99 -14.36 -2.11
N LEU A 14 -34.96 -15.68 -2.26
CA LEU A 14 -34.65 -16.40 -3.52
C LEU A 14 -35.78 -17.36 -3.91
N THR A 15 -37.02 -16.90 -3.80
CA THR A 15 -38.22 -17.68 -4.15
C THR A 15 -38.34 -17.99 -5.65
N ASP A 16 -37.67 -17.21 -6.49
CA ASP A 16 -37.58 -17.41 -7.95
C ASP A 16 -36.84 -18.70 -8.34
N VAL A 17 -36.06 -19.27 -7.43
CA VAL A 17 -35.28 -20.49 -7.65
C VAL A 17 -36.07 -21.76 -7.26
N LEU A 18 -37.23 -21.62 -6.63
CA LEU A 18 -38.04 -22.74 -6.12
C LEU A 18 -38.44 -23.73 -7.22
N GLN A 19 -38.81 -23.25 -8.41
CA GLN A 19 -39.17 -24.15 -9.51
C GLN A 19 -37.96 -24.95 -9.99
N LYS A 20 -36.77 -24.34 -10.03
CA LYS A 20 -35.53 -25.04 -10.42
C LYS A 20 -35.10 -26.10 -9.41
N PHE A 21 -35.39 -25.90 -8.12
CA PHE A 21 -35.14 -26.91 -7.10
C PHE A 21 -36.06 -28.13 -7.29
N LYS A 22 -37.33 -27.90 -7.63
CA LYS A 22 -38.28 -28.97 -7.97
C LYS A 22 -37.88 -29.72 -9.24
N ASP A 23 -37.46 -29.01 -10.28
CA ASP A 23 -37.08 -29.60 -11.57
C ASP A 23 -35.76 -30.41 -11.51
N ASN A 24 -34.96 -30.26 -10.43
CA ASN A 24 -33.67 -30.94 -10.24
C ASN A 24 -33.65 -31.82 -8.98
N ASP A 25 -34.81 -32.20 -8.45
CA ASP A 25 -34.96 -33.09 -7.28
C ASP A 25 -34.15 -32.63 -6.04
N ILE A 26 -34.00 -31.32 -5.83
CA ILE A 26 -33.38 -30.78 -4.61
C ILE A 26 -34.45 -30.71 -3.51
N ASP A 27 -34.52 -31.76 -2.71
CA ASP A 27 -35.42 -31.88 -1.57
C ASP A 27 -34.77 -31.40 -0.25
N GLU A 28 -35.48 -31.61 0.86
CA GLU A 28 -35.02 -31.21 2.19
C GLU A 28 -33.75 -31.96 2.62
N ASP A 29 -33.64 -33.24 2.28
CA ASP A 29 -32.49 -34.07 2.66
C ASP A 29 -31.23 -33.65 1.89
N VAL A 30 -31.38 -33.30 0.60
CA VAL A 30 -30.28 -32.70 -0.19
C VAL A 30 -29.91 -31.34 0.40
N LEU A 31 -30.88 -30.47 0.67
CA LEU A 31 -30.63 -29.11 1.19
C LEU A 31 -29.98 -29.12 2.58
N ARG A 32 -30.37 -30.05 3.45
CA ARG A 32 -29.75 -30.24 4.77
C ARG A 32 -28.28 -30.68 4.64
N ARG A 33 -27.95 -31.52 3.66
CA ARG A 33 -26.58 -32.02 3.41
C ARG A 33 -25.66 -31.01 2.72
N LEU A 34 -26.18 -29.98 2.05
CA LEU A 34 -25.37 -29.01 1.30
C LEU A 34 -24.44 -28.13 2.15
N ALA A 35 -24.74 -27.93 3.43
CA ALA A 35 -23.84 -27.18 4.32
C ALA A 35 -22.61 -28.01 4.74
N ASP A 36 -22.76 -29.34 4.77
CA ASP A 36 -21.78 -30.29 5.27
C ASP A 36 -21.12 -31.10 4.14
N CYS A 37 -21.47 -30.81 2.88
CA CYS A 37 -20.96 -31.54 1.73
C CYS A 37 -19.48 -31.20 1.46
N LYS A 38 -18.69 -32.23 1.13
CA LYS A 38 -17.29 -32.06 0.73
C LYS A 38 -17.19 -31.38 -0.63
N THR A 39 -16.17 -30.55 -0.82
CA THR A 39 -15.91 -29.92 -2.12
C THR A 39 -15.74 -30.98 -3.22
N GLY A 40 -16.51 -30.85 -4.31
CA GLY A 40 -16.58 -31.78 -5.44
C GLY A 40 -17.65 -32.87 -5.32
N SER A 41 -18.53 -32.83 -4.31
CA SER A 41 -19.60 -33.83 -4.18
C SER A 41 -20.69 -33.65 -5.24
N PRO A 42 -21.48 -34.71 -5.53
CA PRO A 42 -22.63 -34.61 -6.43
C PRO A 42 -23.64 -33.55 -5.97
N GLU A 43 -23.85 -33.41 -4.67
CA GLU A 43 -24.74 -32.41 -4.08
C GLU A 43 -24.23 -30.98 -4.30
N GLU A 44 -22.93 -30.71 -4.05
CA GLU A 44 -22.35 -29.40 -4.33
C GLU A 44 -22.42 -29.06 -5.82
N THR A 45 -22.18 -30.04 -6.69
CA THR A 45 -22.23 -29.88 -8.14
C THR A 45 -23.64 -29.59 -8.61
N LEU A 46 -24.64 -30.34 -8.13
CA LEU A 46 -26.05 -30.12 -8.42
C LEU A 46 -26.51 -28.73 -7.93
N PHE A 47 -26.10 -28.34 -6.72
CA PHE A 47 -26.41 -27.03 -6.15
C PHE A 47 -25.74 -25.87 -6.92
N ALA A 48 -24.53 -26.07 -7.43
CA ALA A 48 -23.84 -25.10 -8.28
C ALA A 48 -24.45 -24.99 -9.69
N VAL A 49 -25.03 -26.07 -10.21
CA VAL A 49 -25.77 -26.07 -11.48
C VAL A 49 -27.10 -25.34 -11.35
N VAL A 50 -27.84 -25.60 -10.26
CA VAL A 50 -29.16 -24.98 -10.01
C VAL A 50 -29.03 -23.52 -9.58
N VAL A 51 -28.03 -23.19 -8.77
CA VAL A 51 -27.74 -21.83 -8.28
C VAL A 51 -26.31 -21.46 -8.65
N SER A 52 -26.10 -20.91 -9.85
CA SER A 52 -24.76 -20.61 -10.38
C SER A 52 -23.99 -19.55 -9.58
N SER A 53 -24.69 -18.62 -8.93
CA SER A 53 -24.09 -17.58 -8.10
C SER A 53 -23.64 -18.11 -6.74
N ILE A 54 -22.34 -18.05 -6.47
CA ILE A 54 -21.74 -18.39 -5.16
C ILE A 54 -22.40 -17.59 -4.02
N GLY A 55 -22.70 -16.30 -4.26
CA GLY A 55 -23.32 -15.44 -3.25
C GLY A 55 -24.75 -15.86 -2.91
N GLN A 56 -25.54 -16.31 -3.88
CA GLN A 56 -26.89 -16.84 -3.65
C GLN A 56 -26.83 -18.18 -2.90
N ARG A 57 -25.88 -19.06 -3.24
CA ARG A 57 -25.64 -20.32 -2.51
C ARG A 57 -25.34 -20.09 -1.03
N ILE A 58 -24.46 -19.13 -0.72
CA ILE A 58 -24.13 -18.76 0.68
C ILE A 58 -25.35 -18.21 1.42
N LYS A 59 -26.20 -17.41 0.76
CA LYS A 59 -27.46 -16.91 1.36
C LYS A 59 -28.42 -18.05 1.72
N ILE A 60 -28.59 -19.02 0.83
CA ILE A 60 -29.45 -20.19 1.06
C ILE A 60 -28.90 -21.04 2.22
N ILE A 61 -27.59 -21.31 2.25
CA ILE A 61 -26.93 -22.04 3.35
C ILE A 61 -27.08 -21.29 4.68
N SER A 62 -26.98 -19.97 4.68
CA SER A 62 -27.12 -19.14 5.88
C SER A 62 -28.58 -19.08 6.37
N ALA A 63 -29.54 -18.96 5.45
CA ALA A 63 -30.97 -18.99 5.76
C ALA A 63 -31.41 -20.35 6.29
N LYS A 64 -30.87 -21.46 5.76
CA LYS A 64 -31.05 -22.80 6.33
C LYS A 64 -30.67 -22.82 7.81
N GLY A 65 -29.50 -22.30 8.19
CA GLY A 65 -29.05 -22.25 9.59
C GLY A 65 -29.89 -21.33 10.50
N ALA A 66 -30.70 -20.43 9.94
CA ALA A 66 -31.67 -19.63 10.68
C ALA A 66 -32.99 -20.39 10.88
N VAL A 67 -33.44 -21.14 9.86
CA VAL A 67 -34.66 -21.97 9.92
C VAL A 67 -34.46 -23.23 10.78
N ASP A 68 -33.23 -23.76 10.87
CA ASP A 68 -32.89 -24.93 11.71
C ASP A 68 -32.80 -24.64 13.23
N ARG A 69 -32.90 -23.37 13.67
CA ARG A 69 -32.84 -23.03 15.10
C ARG A 69 -34.25 -23.02 15.72
N PRO A 70 -34.52 -23.83 16.78
CA PRO A 70 -35.77 -23.71 17.51
C PRO A 70 -35.83 -22.34 18.22
N CYS A 71 -36.95 -21.62 18.10
CA CYS A 71 -37.15 -20.36 18.82
C CYS A 71 -37.10 -20.60 20.34
N PRO A 72 -36.35 -19.80 21.12
CA PRO A 72 -36.49 -19.80 22.57
C PRO A 72 -37.81 -19.10 22.95
N HIS A 73 -38.58 -19.76 23.82
CA HIS A 73 -39.76 -19.19 24.47
C HIS A 73 -39.38 -17.88 25.18
N ILE A 74 -40.03 -16.79 24.81
CA ILE A 74 -40.00 -15.51 25.54
C ILE A 74 -41.15 -15.58 26.56
N PRO A 75 -40.90 -15.43 27.88
CA PRO A 75 -41.97 -15.27 28.85
C PRO A 75 -42.67 -13.94 28.62
N GLU A 76 -44.00 -13.98 28.48
CA GLU A 76 -44.86 -12.80 28.49
C GLU A 76 -44.77 -12.10 29.85
N ASN A 77 -44.02 -11.00 29.90
CA ASN A 77 -44.35 -9.85 30.74
C ASN A 77 -43.39 -8.70 30.43
N ILE A 78 -43.92 -7.67 29.76
CA ILE A 78 -43.86 -6.25 30.10
C ILE A 78 -44.73 -5.57 29.03
N GLN A 79 -46.04 -5.57 29.30
CA GLN A 79 -46.91 -4.47 28.89
C GLN A 79 -46.98 -3.52 30.08
N ASN A 80 -47.04 -2.22 29.77
CA ASN A 80 -47.10 -1.05 30.64
C ASN A 80 -45.73 -0.39 30.90
N ILE A 81 -45.47 0.72 30.21
CA ILE A 81 -45.66 2.07 30.77
C ILE A 81 -45.68 3.06 29.60
N THR A 82 -46.81 3.73 29.46
CA THR A 82 -47.07 4.93 28.65
C THR A 82 -46.59 6.19 29.39
N GLU A 83 -46.07 7.14 28.62
CA GLU A 83 -46.03 8.63 28.76
C GLU A 83 -46.14 9.32 30.14
N MET A 84 -45.17 10.23 30.40
CA MET A 84 -45.14 11.49 31.20
C MET A 84 -43.70 11.65 31.74
N GLU A 85 -43.01 12.79 31.84
CA GLU A 85 -43.23 14.22 31.58
C GLU A 85 -41.84 14.89 31.48
N VAL A 86 -41.78 16.07 30.85
CA VAL A 86 -40.61 16.93 30.72
C VAL A 86 -40.63 17.95 31.86
N GLU A 87 -39.64 17.96 32.75
CA GLU A 87 -39.03 19.14 33.42
C GLU A 87 -37.96 18.70 34.45
N ASP A 88 -37.03 19.61 34.74
CA ASP A 88 -35.91 19.54 35.72
C ASP A 88 -34.54 19.00 35.26
N VAL A 89 -33.87 19.79 34.40
CA VAL A 89 -32.39 19.90 34.40
C VAL A 89 -31.97 21.37 34.33
N VAL A 90 -32.04 22.08 35.45
CA VAL A 90 -31.17 23.25 35.73
C VAL A 90 -30.84 23.25 37.22
N LYS A 91 -29.63 22.76 37.56
CA LYS A 91 -28.77 23.10 38.72
C LYS A 91 -28.03 21.87 39.24
N ILE A 92 -26.95 21.47 38.56
CA ILE A 92 -25.67 21.16 39.22
C ILE A 92 -24.57 21.61 38.25
N GLY A 93 -24.34 22.92 38.23
CA GLY A 93 -23.22 23.54 37.56
C GLY A 93 -22.67 24.61 38.50
N SER A 94 -21.86 24.19 39.47
CA SER A 94 -20.93 25.04 40.21
C SER A 94 -20.29 24.24 41.34
N VAL A 95 -19.23 23.48 41.06
CA VAL A 95 -18.00 23.30 41.85
C VAL A 95 -17.18 22.25 41.08
N GLN A 96 -16.47 22.70 40.04
CA GLN A 96 -15.26 22.02 39.51
C GLN A 96 -14.49 22.88 38.49
N GLN A 97 -14.78 24.18 38.40
CA GLN A 97 -13.84 25.19 37.92
C GLN A 97 -13.09 25.77 39.13
N GLN A 98 -12.23 24.96 39.76
CA GLN A 98 -11.11 25.42 40.60
C GLN A 98 -10.14 24.27 40.94
N ARG A 99 -9.89 23.35 39.98
CA ARG A 99 -8.79 22.34 40.05
C ARG A 99 -8.26 21.99 38.65
N VAL A 100 -8.06 23.00 37.81
CA VAL A 100 -7.48 22.82 36.46
C VAL A 100 -6.26 23.73 36.23
N ILE A 101 -5.80 24.44 37.27
CA ILE A 101 -4.65 25.37 37.17
C ILE A 101 -3.45 24.94 38.04
N GLU A 102 -3.56 23.87 38.84
CA GLU A 102 -2.45 23.40 39.70
C GLU A 102 -1.90 22.01 39.32
N ASP A 103 -2.52 21.29 38.37
CA ASP A 103 -2.07 19.96 37.93
C ASP A 103 -1.24 19.98 36.63
N GLN A 104 -0.91 21.16 36.09
CA GLN A 104 0.08 21.31 35.00
C GLN A 104 1.53 21.41 35.50
N GLN A 105 1.76 21.20 36.80
CA GLN A 105 3.07 21.36 37.44
C GLN A 105 3.34 20.30 38.52
N ARG A 106 3.16 19.01 38.20
CA ARG A 106 3.78 17.91 38.96
C ARG A 106 4.22 16.76 38.05
N MET A 107 5.55 16.63 37.91
CA MET A 107 6.32 15.39 38.06
C MET A 107 5.96 14.27 37.05
N LEU A 108 6.73 13.97 36.00
CA LEU A 108 8.17 13.65 35.99
C LEU A 108 8.64 12.95 37.27
N GLU A 109 8.47 11.63 37.34
CA GLU A 109 9.41 10.71 38.00
C GLU A 109 8.93 9.25 37.84
N ILE A 110 9.71 8.41 37.14
CA ILE A 110 9.75 6.96 37.40
C ILE A 110 11.24 6.54 37.37
N ILE A 111 11.82 6.60 38.57
CA ILE A 111 12.66 5.62 39.27
C ILE A 111 13.38 4.57 38.41
N LEU A 112 14.71 4.73 38.34
CA LEU A 112 15.71 3.71 38.03
C LEU A 112 15.88 2.75 39.23
N LEU A 113 16.07 1.46 38.95
CA LEU A 113 16.71 0.52 39.87
C LEU A 113 17.86 -0.17 39.14
N ASP A 114 19.07 0.11 39.61
CA ASP A 114 20.33 -0.51 39.22
C ASP A 114 20.36 -2.00 39.56
N ARG A 115 21.11 -2.77 38.74
CA ARG A 115 21.93 -3.86 39.28
C ARG A 115 23.21 -4.04 38.48
N GLU A 116 24.30 -3.77 39.20
CA GLU A 116 25.71 -3.87 38.83
C GLU A 116 26.14 -5.28 38.42
N GLY A 117 27.23 -5.36 37.65
CA GLY A 117 28.25 -6.37 37.93
C GLY A 117 29.03 -6.97 36.74
N ASN A 118 30.20 -6.38 36.49
CA ASN A 118 31.48 -7.01 36.13
C ASN A 118 31.83 -7.33 34.66
N ASN A 119 32.66 -6.43 34.09
CA ASN A 119 34.05 -6.62 33.65
C ASN A 119 34.48 -7.97 33.08
N LEU A 120 35.08 -7.95 31.88
CA LEU A 120 36.48 -8.32 31.60
C LEU A 120 36.77 -8.22 30.09
N GLU A 121 37.59 -7.24 29.71
CA GLU A 121 38.48 -7.24 28.52
C GLU A 121 39.87 -7.82 28.93
N PRO A 122 40.89 -7.91 28.07
CA PRO A 122 40.97 -8.16 26.61
C PRO A 122 42.07 -9.21 26.28
N ASN A 123 42.28 -9.53 25.00
CA ASN A 123 43.61 -9.80 24.38
C ASN A 123 43.40 -10.09 22.88
N GLU A 124 43.86 -9.22 21.98
CA GLU A 124 45.23 -9.15 21.42
C GLU A 124 45.60 -10.29 20.45
N ASN A 125 45.83 -9.85 19.21
CA ASN A 125 46.99 -10.15 18.37
C ASN A 125 46.93 -11.21 17.24
N ASN A 126 47.29 -10.66 16.07
CA ASN A 126 48.19 -11.16 15.03
C ASN A 126 47.61 -11.84 13.77
N ASN A 127 47.76 -11.07 12.67
CA ASN A 127 48.52 -11.38 11.45
C ASN A 127 48.48 -12.83 10.93
N GLU A 128 48.16 -13.00 9.65
CA GLU A 128 49.18 -13.08 8.58
C GLU A 128 48.54 -13.18 7.20
N ASP A 129 49.29 -12.63 6.24
CA ASP A 129 49.04 -12.59 4.81
C ASP A 129 48.89 -13.99 4.18
N GLU A 130 48.11 -14.07 3.09
CA GLU A 130 48.56 -14.88 1.96
C GLU A 130 48.00 -14.36 0.63
N THR A 131 48.94 -13.90 -0.18
CA THR A 131 48.83 -13.54 -1.59
C THR A 131 48.38 -14.72 -2.46
N THR A 132 47.46 -14.50 -3.40
CA THR A 132 47.46 -15.27 -4.65
C THR A 132 46.90 -14.47 -5.84
N THR A 133 47.81 -14.26 -6.78
CA THR A 133 47.68 -13.72 -8.12
C THR A 133 46.77 -14.59 -8.99
N SER A 134 45.84 -14.02 -9.78
CA SER A 134 45.50 -14.56 -11.11
C SER A 134 44.67 -13.62 -11.99
N SER A 135 45.29 -13.26 -13.11
CA SER A 135 44.80 -12.90 -14.45
C SER A 135 43.56 -12.00 -14.65
N LYS A 136 43.84 -10.84 -15.25
CA LYS A 136 42.89 -9.99 -15.97
C LYS A 136 42.52 -10.67 -17.30
N PHE A 137 41.24 -10.91 -17.53
CA PHE A 137 40.69 -11.10 -18.87
C PHE A 137 39.83 -9.88 -19.22
N ALA A 138 40.28 -9.12 -20.21
CA ALA A 138 39.52 -8.04 -20.83
C ALA A 138 38.64 -8.65 -21.93
N GLU A 139 37.32 -8.51 -21.82
CA GLU A 139 36.40 -8.76 -22.93
C GLU A 139 36.12 -7.44 -23.66
N GLN A 140 36.58 -7.36 -24.90
CA GLN A 140 36.22 -6.32 -25.86
C GLN A 140 34.78 -6.59 -26.36
N GLU A 141 33.83 -5.73 -25.99
CA GLU A 141 32.52 -5.71 -26.64
C GLU A 141 32.63 -5.09 -28.04
N ILE A 142 32.28 -5.88 -29.06
CA ILE A 142 32.11 -5.43 -30.45
C ILE A 142 30.88 -4.51 -30.52
N LEU A 143 31.09 -3.26 -30.92
CA LEU A 143 30.07 -2.22 -31.04
C LEU A 143 29.25 -2.41 -32.32
N LEU A 144 27.99 -2.83 -32.21
CA LEU A 144 27.01 -2.74 -33.30
C LEU A 144 26.31 -1.37 -33.28
N SER A 145 26.08 -0.77 -34.46
CA SER A 145 25.52 0.58 -34.59
C SER A 145 24.02 0.61 -34.23
N PRO A 146 23.50 1.72 -33.66
CA PRO A 146 22.08 1.86 -33.29
C PRO A 146 21.07 1.79 -34.45
N SER A 147 21.54 1.80 -35.71
CA SER A 147 20.72 1.92 -36.92
C SER A 147 20.22 0.58 -37.48
N ASP A 148 20.76 -0.56 -37.04
CA ASP A 148 20.62 -1.83 -37.78
C ASP A 148 19.44 -2.72 -37.37
N LEU A 149 18.59 -2.30 -36.41
CA LEU A 149 17.47 -3.12 -35.92
C LEU A 149 16.19 -2.30 -35.71
N GLN A 150 15.57 -1.76 -36.77
CA GLN A 150 14.22 -1.19 -36.64
C GLN A 150 13.17 -2.32 -36.62
N PHE A 151 12.51 -2.53 -35.49
CA PHE A 151 11.44 -3.51 -35.37
C PHE A 151 10.19 -3.04 -36.12
N ASN A 152 9.64 -3.87 -37.02
CA ASN A 152 8.29 -3.64 -37.55
C ASN A 152 7.25 -4.24 -36.59
N ILE A 153 6.70 -3.43 -35.68
CA ILE A 153 5.83 -3.89 -34.60
C ILE A 153 4.51 -4.45 -35.14
N LYS A 154 3.96 -3.83 -36.19
CA LYS A 154 2.73 -4.28 -36.84
C LYS A 154 2.93 -5.68 -37.42
N GLU A 155 4.02 -5.89 -38.14
CA GLU A 155 4.34 -7.19 -38.74
C GLU A 155 4.62 -8.26 -37.67
N ILE A 156 5.31 -7.92 -36.58
CA ILE A 156 5.51 -8.84 -35.45
C ILE A 156 4.18 -9.31 -34.85
N ILE A 157 3.20 -8.41 -34.72
CA ILE A 157 1.87 -8.74 -34.20
C ILE A 157 1.11 -9.61 -35.20
N LEU A 158 1.07 -9.22 -36.47
CA LEU A 158 0.35 -9.92 -37.53
C LEU A 158 0.94 -11.31 -37.83
N GLN A 159 2.26 -11.45 -37.85
CA GLN A 159 2.91 -12.75 -37.98
C GLN A 159 2.56 -13.67 -36.81
N ALA A 160 2.49 -13.13 -35.59
CA ALA A 160 2.12 -13.93 -34.43
C ALA A 160 0.62 -14.33 -34.44
N ASP A 161 -0.23 -13.58 -35.11
CA ASP A 161 -1.62 -13.91 -35.39
C ASP A 161 -1.72 -15.07 -36.40
N ARG A 162 -0.97 -14.99 -37.51
CA ARG A 162 -0.82 -16.07 -38.50
C ARG A 162 -0.31 -17.36 -37.88
N ASP A 163 0.75 -17.28 -37.08
CA ASP A 163 1.35 -18.43 -36.37
C ASP A 163 0.36 -19.15 -35.43
N LYS A 164 -0.72 -18.46 -35.01
CA LYS A 164 -1.71 -19.00 -34.06
C LYS A 164 -3.09 -19.20 -34.66
N GLY A 165 -3.29 -18.88 -35.94
CA GLY A 165 -4.60 -18.93 -36.61
C GLY A 165 -5.66 -18.02 -35.97
N VAL A 166 -5.27 -16.86 -35.45
CA VAL A 166 -6.18 -15.88 -34.82
C VAL A 166 -6.09 -14.52 -35.50
N ASN A 167 -7.12 -13.68 -35.36
CA ASN A 167 -7.17 -12.30 -35.89
C ASN A 167 -7.23 -11.22 -34.79
N LYS A 168 -6.84 -11.57 -33.55
CA LYS A 168 -6.95 -10.67 -32.40
C LYS A 168 -6.00 -9.47 -32.51
N GLY A 169 -4.80 -9.67 -33.01
CA GLY A 169 -3.81 -8.63 -33.24
C GLY A 169 -4.22 -7.64 -34.31
N GLU A 170 -4.83 -8.10 -35.39
CA GLU A 170 -5.42 -7.22 -36.42
C GLU A 170 -6.49 -6.29 -35.81
N LYS A 171 -7.46 -6.85 -35.08
CA LYS A 171 -8.47 -6.06 -34.34
C LYS A 171 -7.86 -5.08 -33.34
N THR A 172 -6.84 -5.53 -32.59
CA THR A 172 -6.15 -4.68 -31.61
C THR A 172 -5.46 -3.51 -32.31
N LEU A 173 -4.83 -3.73 -33.47
CA LEU A 173 -4.18 -2.66 -34.24
C LEU A 173 -5.19 -1.67 -34.85
N GLU A 174 -6.36 -2.14 -35.27
CA GLU A 174 -7.46 -1.26 -35.74
C GLU A 174 -8.07 -0.45 -34.60
N GLU A 175 -8.28 -1.05 -33.42
CA GLU A 175 -8.70 -0.36 -32.21
C GLU A 175 -7.66 0.70 -31.79
N CYS A 176 -6.37 0.38 -31.93
CA CYS A 176 -5.29 1.33 -31.64
C CYS A 176 -5.34 2.59 -32.51
N ALA A 177 -5.86 2.49 -33.73
CA ALA A 177 -6.02 3.62 -34.63
C ALA A 177 -7.28 4.46 -34.34
N LYS A 178 -8.25 3.92 -33.58
CA LYS A 178 -9.59 4.51 -33.38
C LYS A 178 -9.86 5.02 -31.96
N LEU A 179 -9.15 4.53 -30.93
CA LEU A 179 -9.44 4.80 -29.51
C LEU A 179 -8.31 5.55 -28.80
N GLY A 180 -8.64 6.26 -27.70
CA GLY A 180 -7.67 6.91 -26.80
C GLY A 180 -7.17 6.00 -25.67
N LEU A 181 -6.03 6.33 -25.03
CA LEU A 181 -5.20 5.51 -24.12
C LEU A 181 -5.93 4.65 -23.05
N ALA A 182 -7.14 5.02 -22.64
CA ALA A 182 -7.87 4.42 -21.51
C ALA A 182 -8.32 2.95 -21.73
N SER A 183 -8.54 2.51 -22.98
CA SER A 183 -9.09 1.19 -23.31
C SER A 183 -8.06 0.18 -23.86
N PHE A 184 -6.77 0.51 -23.87
CA PHE A 184 -5.75 -0.26 -24.60
C PHE A 184 -5.25 -1.53 -23.87
N ASP A 185 -5.13 -2.64 -24.61
CA ASP A 185 -4.54 -3.90 -24.14
C ASP A 185 -3.00 -3.90 -24.30
N PHE A 186 -2.31 -3.13 -23.46
CA PHE A 186 -0.84 -3.12 -23.41
C PHE A 186 -0.23 -4.49 -23.10
N ASP A 187 -0.98 -5.35 -22.40
CA ASP A 187 -0.54 -6.69 -22.04
C ASP A 187 -0.44 -7.59 -23.27
N PHE A 188 -1.36 -7.44 -24.24
CA PHE A 188 -1.32 -8.13 -25.52
C PHE A 188 -0.08 -7.72 -26.35
N ILE A 189 0.14 -6.42 -26.55
CA ILE A 189 1.31 -5.91 -27.30
C ILE A 189 2.60 -6.40 -26.65
N LYS A 190 2.75 -6.21 -25.33
CA LYS A 190 3.88 -6.73 -24.54
C LYS A 190 4.10 -8.22 -24.75
N ARG A 191 3.04 -9.04 -24.71
CA ARG A 191 3.17 -10.50 -24.91
C ARG A 191 3.69 -10.84 -26.30
N ARG A 192 3.15 -10.21 -27.34
CA ARG A 192 3.54 -10.46 -28.73
C ARG A 192 5.00 -10.06 -28.97
N THR A 193 5.37 -8.85 -28.57
CA THR A 193 6.71 -8.31 -28.82
C THR A 193 7.80 -8.98 -27.98
N VAL A 194 7.52 -9.32 -26.71
CA VAL A 194 8.50 -10.05 -25.88
C VAL A 194 8.67 -11.50 -26.32
N ASN A 195 7.62 -12.18 -26.77
CA ASN A 195 7.77 -13.52 -27.33
C ASN A 195 8.61 -13.50 -28.61
N TYR A 196 8.44 -12.48 -29.46
CA TYR A 196 9.32 -12.26 -30.61
C TYR A 196 10.78 -12.04 -30.20
N LEU A 197 11.05 -11.23 -29.16
CA LEU A 197 12.40 -11.07 -28.62
C LEU A 197 13.01 -12.39 -28.16
N VAL A 198 12.26 -13.20 -27.41
CA VAL A 198 12.76 -14.48 -26.91
C VAL A 198 13.02 -15.48 -28.04
N LYS A 199 12.18 -15.48 -29.09
CA LYS A 199 12.31 -16.37 -30.25
C LYS A 199 13.52 -16.01 -31.12
N ASN A 200 13.80 -14.73 -31.33
CA ASN A 200 14.82 -14.28 -32.29
C ASN A 200 16.14 -13.83 -31.63
N PHE A 201 16.14 -13.52 -30.33
CA PHE A 201 17.33 -13.15 -29.59
C PHE A 201 17.60 -14.19 -28.51
N SER A 202 17.13 -13.95 -27.28
CA SER A 202 17.27 -14.88 -26.17
C SER A 202 16.35 -14.48 -25.02
N ASN A 203 16.39 -15.21 -23.92
CA ASN A 203 15.77 -14.77 -22.67
C ASN A 203 16.52 -13.60 -22.02
N TYR A 204 17.70 -13.23 -22.52
CA TYR A 204 18.49 -12.05 -22.14
C TYR A 204 18.80 -11.18 -23.38
N PRO A 205 17.80 -10.57 -24.02
CA PRO A 205 18.05 -9.69 -25.16
C PRO A 205 18.97 -8.52 -24.76
N PRO A 206 19.90 -8.09 -25.63
CA PRO A 206 20.78 -6.96 -25.34
C PRO A 206 20.02 -5.68 -25.01
N ARG A 207 20.68 -4.78 -24.27
CA ARG A 207 20.12 -3.49 -23.82
C ARG A 207 19.54 -2.66 -24.97
N HIS A 208 20.33 -2.43 -26.02
CA HIS A 208 19.95 -1.63 -27.17
C HIS A 208 18.75 -2.22 -27.91
N VAL A 209 18.64 -3.55 -27.99
CA VAL A 209 17.52 -4.27 -28.60
C VAL A 209 16.21 -3.96 -27.88
N LYS A 210 16.22 -3.97 -26.54
CA LYS A 210 15.03 -3.66 -25.73
C LYS A 210 14.63 -2.19 -25.81
N GLN A 211 15.61 -1.28 -25.85
CA GLN A 211 15.36 0.16 -26.01
C GLN A 211 14.75 0.47 -27.38
N ASN A 212 15.33 -0.09 -28.45
CA ASN A 212 14.83 0.08 -29.80
C ASN A 212 13.39 -0.45 -29.92
N LEU A 213 13.10 -1.64 -29.38
CA LEU A 213 11.75 -2.20 -29.39
C LEU A 213 10.73 -1.28 -28.72
N ALA A 214 11.05 -0.70 -27.55
CA ALA A 214 10.16 0.22 -26.87
C ALA A 214 9.93 1.52 -27.65
N GLY A 215 10.98 2.05 -28.28
CA GLY A 215 10.89 3.20 -29.18
C GLY A 215 9.99 2.91 -30.38
N CYS A 216 10.18 1.77 -31.06
CA CYS A 216 9.33 1.35 -32.18
C CYS A 216 7.87 1.14 -31.78
N ILE A 217 7.59 0.64 -30.57
CA ILE A 217 6.22 0.52 -30.07
C ILE A 217 5.59 1.91 -29.92
N ALA A 218 6.29 2.84 -29.27
CA ALA A 218 5.80 4.21 -29.08
C ALA A 218 5.53 4.92 -30.42
N THR A 219 6.43 4.81 -31.39
CA THR A 219 6.31 5.55 -32.66
C THR A 219 5.36 4.88 -33.67
N GLN A 220 5.39 3.55 -33.80
CA GLN A 220 4.61 2.85 -34.85
C GLN A 220 3.17 2.53 -34.44
N ILE A 221 2.93 2.30 -33.15
CA ILE A 221 1.59 1.99 -32.62
C ILE A 221 0.90 3.26 -32.11
N PHE A 222 1.66 4.15 -31.48
CA PHE A 222 1.13 5.35 -30.82
C PHE A 222 1.63 6.66 -31.45
N GLY A 223 2.00 6.64 -32.72
CA GLY A 223 2.48 7.83 -33.45
C GLY A 223 1.45 8.95 -33.59
N HIS A 224 0.17 8.69 -33.30
CA HIS A 224 -0.89 9.70 -33.26
C HIS A 224 -0.88 10.55 -31.97
N LEU A 225 -0.12 10.16 -30.94
CA LEU A 225 -0.03 10.88 -29.68
C LEU A 225 1.02 11.99 -29.72
N SER A 226 0.96 12.92 -28.77
CA SER A 226 2.01 13.95 -28.62
C SER A 226 3.37 13.33 -28.27
N GLU A 227 4.46 14.05 -28.56
CA GLU A 227 5.83 13.59 -28.28
C GLU A 227 6.05 13.23 -26.80
N SER A 228 5.47 14.01 -25.87
CA SER A 228 5.54 13.71 -24.43
C SER A 228 4.84 12.40 -24.08
N GLN A 229 3.68 12.14 -24.66
CA GLN A 229 2.93 10.89 -24.43
C GLN A 229 3.63 9.69 -25.07
N GLN A 230 4.23 9.86 -26.25
CA GLN A 230 5.05 8.82 -26.87
C GLN A 230 6.29 8.48 -26.01
N LEU A 231 6.91 9.50 -25.40
CA LEU A 231 8.02 9.30 -24.46
C LEU A 231 7.58 8.52 -23.21
N ASP A 232 6.41 8.81 -22.67
CA ASP A 232 5.85 8.07 -21.52
C ASP A 232 5.59 6.61 -21.87
N ILE A 233 5.05 6.33 -23.07
CA ILE A 233 4.84 4.97 -23.57
C ILE A 233 6.17 4.24 -23.77
N ASN A 234 7.17 4.92 -24.32
CA ASN A 234 8.52 4.36 -24.48
C ASN A 234 9.08 3.92 -23.11
N ASN A 235 9.04 4.82 -22.12
CA ASN A 235 9.50 4.54 -20.76
C ASN A 235 8.69 3.44 -20.06
N LEU A 236 7.37 3.36 -20.32
CA LEU A 236 6.48 2.30 -19.82
C LEU A 236 6.90 0.93 -20.36
N PHE A 237 7.22 0.84 -21.65
CA PHE A 237 7.62 -0.42 -22.27
C PHE A 237 9.04 -0.84 -21.89
N TYR A 238 10.00 0.09 -21.87
CA TYR A 238 11.36 -0.17 -21.41
C TYR A 238 12.01 1.07 -20.82
N SER A 239 12.45 0.96 -19.57
CA SER A 239 13.27 1.95 -18.89
C SER A 239 14.60 1.31 -18.52
N ASP A 240 15.65 1.92 -19.01
CA ASP A 240 16.97 1.33 -18.94
C ASP A 240 17.62 1.41 -17.55
N ALA A 241 18.67 0.62 -17.35
CA ALA A 241 19.47 0.70 -16.14
C ALA A 241 20.17 2.07 -16.09
N LYS A 242 20.05 2.78 -14.97
CA LYS A 242 20.66 4.10 -14.80
C LYS A 242 21.65 4.08 -13.65
N LYS A 243 22.85 4.61 -13.90
CA LYS A 243 23.79 4.98 -12.85
C LYS A 243 23.37 6.35 -12.33
N ILE A 244 22.82 6.38 -11.13
CA ILE A 244 22.39 7.61 -10.49
C ILE A 244 23.58 8.10 -9.68
N LYS A 245 24.06 9.32 -9.99
CA LYS A 245 25.11 9.99 -9.24
C LYS A 245 24.60 10.18 -7.82
N THR A 246 25.25 9.51 -6.88
CA THR A 246 25.01 9.71 -5.45
C THR A 246 25.80 10.93 -5.00
N SER A 247 25.35 11.63 -3.97
CA SER A 247 26.00 12.83 -3.40
C SER A 247 27.31 12.54 -2.66
N LEU A 248 27.86 11.33 -2.79
CA LEU A 248 29.02 10.83 -2.07
C LEU A 248 30.21 10.68 -3.04
N THR A 249 31.43 10.96 -2.58
CA THR A 249 32.68 10.80 -3.34
C THR A 249 33.59 9.82 -2.62
N ASP A 250 34.11 8.79 -3.28
CA ASP A 250 34.99 7.76 -2.74
C ASP A 250 36.22 8.30 -2.00
N GLU A 251 36.99 7.43 -1.35
CA GLU A 251 38.16 7.80 -0.55
C GLU A 251 39.25 8.55 -1.34
N GLN A 252 39.18 8.55 -2.68
CA GLN A 252 40.04 9.35 -3.57
C GLN A 252 39.35 10.61 -4.14
N GLY A 253 38.12 10.92 -3.72
CA GLY A 253 37.33 12.09 -4.14
C GLY A 253 36.43 11.89 -5.36
N ASN A 254 36.20 10.67 -5.85
CA ASN A 254 35.39 10.42 -7.05
C ASN A 254 33.93 10.08 -6.75
N PHE A 255 32.98 10.64 -7.50
CA PHE A 255 31.55 10.41 -7.27
C PHE A 255 31.12 8.94 -7.33
N VAL A 256 30.36 8.51 -6.32
CA VAL A 256 29.73 7.18 -6.27
C VAL A 256 28.48 7.16 -7.12
N PHE A 257 28.21 6.02 -7.78
CA PHE A 257 27.01 5.83 -8.58
C PHE A 257 26.20 4.62 -8.10
N LYS A 258 24.90 4.80 -7.84
CA LYS A 258 23.97 3.69 -7.59
C LYS A 258 23.34 3.20 -8.88
N THR A 259 23.41 1.90 -9.15
CA THR A 259 22.79 1.32 -10.35
C THR A 259 21.32 0.98 -10.09
N LYS A 260 20.41 1.76 -10.69
CA LYS A 260 19.00 1.41 -10.84
C LYS A 260 18.89 0.34 -11.94
N PRO A 261 18.32 -0.85 -11.67
CA PRO A 261 18.19 -1.89 -12.69
C PRO A 261 17.17 -1.48 -13.75
N ALA A 262 17.27 -2.09 -14.93
CA ALA A 262 16.28 -1.92 -16.00
C ALA A 262 14.88 -2.41 -15.56
N THR A 263 13.87 -1.71 -16.06
CA THR A 263 12.44 -1.85 -15.71
C THR A 263 11.56 -1.64 -16.95
N GLY A 264 10.24 -1.76 -16.81
CA GLY A 264 9.28 -1.63 -17.92
C GLY A 264 8.61 -2.95 -18.29
N LEU A 265 7.54 -2.87 -19.08
CA LEU A 265 6.73 -4.02 -19.47
C LEU A 265 7.55 -5.15 -20.13
N ILE A 266 8.51 -4.79 -20.99
CA ILE A 266 9.41 -5.73 -21.67
C ILE A 266 10.30 -6.46 -20.65
N GLU A 267 11.01 -5.71 -19.81
CA GLU A 267 11.95 -6.29 -18.84
C GLU A 267 11.24 -7.11 -17.76
N ASN A 268 10.06 -6.67 -17.31
CA ASN A 268 9.25 -7.40 -16.33
C ASN A 268 8.77 -8.74 -16.87
N ARG A 269 8.34 -8.78 -18.14
CA ARG A 269 7.93 -10.03 -18.79
C ARG A 269 9.11 -10.97 -19.01
N LEU A 270 10.28 -10.46 -19.40
CA LEU A 270 11.50 -11.26 -19.52
C LEU A 270 11.92 -11.86 -18.17
N LYS A 271 11.89 -11.08 -17.07
CA LYS A 271 12.13 -11.59 -15.70
C LYS A 271 11.15 -12.70 -15.33
N TYR A 272 9.87 -12.54 -15.65
CA TYR A 272 8.87 -13.59 -15.45
C TYR A 272 9.18 -14.86 -16.25
N LEU A 273 9.53 -14.74 -17.53
CA LEU A 273 9.86 -15.89 -18.38
C LEU A 273 11.12 -16.61 -17.90
N ARG A 274 12.16 -15.87 -17.51
CA ARG A 274 13.38 -16.43 -16.91
C ARG A 274 13.05 -17.23 -15.65
N LYS A 275 12.23 -16.66 -14.75
CA LYS A 275 11.80 -17.33 -13.51
C LYS A 275 10.93 -18.56 -13.78
N LYS A 276 9.94 -18.43 -14.67
CA LYS A 276 9.01 -19.51 -15.04
C LYS A 276 9.75 -20.71 -15.63
N ASN A 277 10.71 -20.44 -16.51
CA ASN A 277 11.46 -21.46 -17.23
C ASN A 277 12.74 -21.87 -16.51
N LYS A 278 12.94 -21.44 -15.24
CA LYS A 278 14.14 -21.72 -14.43
C LYS A 278 15.47 -21.40 -15.15
N ILE A 279 15.48 -20.33 -15.93
CA ILE A 279 16.65 -19.90 -16.72
C ILE A 279 17.57 -19.09 -15.80
N THR A 280 18.56 -19.77 -15.24
CA THR A 280 19.63 -19.19 -14.42
C THR A 280 20.86 -18.84 -15.26
N ILE A 281 21.43 -17.65 -15.03
CA ILE A 281 22.81 -17.34 -15.39
C ILE A 281 23.68 -17.78 -14.21
N ARG A 282 24.79 -18.50 -14.45
CA ARG A 282 25.84 -18.69 -13.43
C ARG A 282 26.44 -17.31 -13.13
N GLY A 283 26.01 -16.68 -12.05
CA GLY A 283 26.55 -15.39 -11.64
C GLY A 283 27.81 -15.57 -10.80
N ASN A 284 28.94 -15.05 -11.27
CA ASN A 284 30.02 -14.65 -10.39
C ASN A 284 29.49 -13.55 -9.46
N LYS A 285 29.72 -13.68 -8.15
CA LYS A 285 29.35 -12.68 -7.15
C LYS A 285 30.20 -11.42 -7.38
N THR A 286 29.57 -10.33 -7.83
CA THR A 286 30.21 -9.02 -7.91
C THR A 286 29.98 -8.27 -6.60
N VAL A 287 31.06 -8.13 -5.82
CA VAL A 287 31.15 -7.26 -4.65
C VAL A 287 30.91 -5.81 -5.08
N THR A 288 30.03 -5.11 -4.37
CA THR A 288 29.63 -3.73 -4.69
C THR A 288 30.37 -2.79 -3.75
N ASN A 289 31.43 -2.13 -4.25
CA ASN A 289 32.10 -1.04 -3.56
C ASN A 289 31.28 0.26 -3.67
N ILE A 290 30.97 0.86 -2.53
CA ILE A 290 30.23 2.13 -2.34
C ILE A 290 30.92 2.83 -1.15
N SER A 291 31.22 4.15 -1.22
CA SER A 291 31.42 5.03 -0.03
C SER A 291 31.67 6.51 -0.41
N PRO A 292 31.46 7.53 0.45
CA PRO A 292 30.92 7.53 1.82
C PRO A 292 29.87 8.66 2.10
N LEU A 293 28.83 8.31 2.87
CA LEU A 293 28.10 9.25 3.74
C LEU A 293 29.13 9.86 4.69
N GLY A 294 29.02 11.14 5.07
CA GLY A 294 29.92 11.71 6.08
C GLY A 294 30.04 10.74 7.24
N THR A 295 31.26 10.27 7.52
CA THR A 295 31.50 9.34 8.62
C THR A 295 31.04 10.04 9.88
N PRO A 296 30.18 9.39 10.69
CA PRO A 296 29.83 9.93 12.00
C PRO A 296 31.10 10.31 12.73
N VAL A 297 31.19 11.57 13.13
CA VAL A 297 32.32 12.08 13.92
C VAL A 297 32.04 11.83 15.40
N GLU A 298 33.06 11.86 16.25
CA GLU A 298 32.89 11.69 17.71
C GLU A 298 31.79 12.60 18.28
N GLU A 299 31.69 13.84 17.79
CA GLU A 299 30.66 14.80 18.18
C GLU A 299 29.22 14.29 17.92
N ASP A 300 29.00 13.48 16.87
CA ASP A 300 27.69 12.90 16.59
C ASP A 300 27.28 11.87 17.65
N TYR A 301 28.25 11.09 18.15
CA TYR A 301 28.04 10.12 19.23
C TYR A 301 27.85 10.81 20.58
N GLU A 302 28.56 11.91 20.85
CA GLU A 302 28.31 12.74 22.04
C GLU A 302 26.90 13.33 22.03
N LYS A 303 26.45 13.88 20.90
CA LYS A 303 25.08 14.41 20.74
C LYS A 303 24.03 13.31 20.85
N LYS A 304 24.28 12.12 20.27
CA LYS A 304 23.40 10.95 20.46
C LYS A 304 23.31 10.57 21.94
N SER A 305 24.45 10.43 22.62
CA SER A 305 24.48 10.10 24.06
C SER A 305 23.72 11.14 24.89
N TRP A 306 23.83 12.42 24.54
CA TRP A 306 23.02 13.47 25.17
C TRP A 306 21.52 13.28 24.90
N LEU A 307 21.12 13.00 23.65
CA LEU A 307 19.73 12.75 23.26
C LEU A 307 19.12 11.51 23.94
N GLU A 308 19.92 10.52 24.29
CA GLU A 308 19.46 9.34 25.04
C GLU A 308 19.16 9.64 26.51
N ASN A 309 19.90 10.59 27.11
CA ASN A 309 19.92 10.80 28.55
C ASN A 309 19.28 12.13 29.00
N SER A 310 18.94 13.03 28.07
CA SER A 310 18.46 14.38 28.36
C SER A 310 17.01 14.59 27.91
N LYS A 311 16.27 15.41 28.67
CA LYS A 311 14.95 15.95 28.28
C LYS A 311 15.00 17.47 28.13
N GLY A 312 16.09 17.97 27.54
CA GLY A 312 16.34 19.40 27.40
C GLY A 312 15.29 20.14 26.54
N PRO A 313 15.47 21.44 26.30
CA PRO A 313 14.52 22.23 25.53
C PRO A 313 14.31 21.67 24.12
N SER A 314 13.07 21.72 23.60
CA SER A 314 12.74 21.17 22.28
C SER A 314 13.59 21.76 21.15
N THR A 315 14.00 23.02 21.25
CA THR A 315 14.89 23.69 20.29
C THR A 315 16.26 23.02 20.23
N GLN A 316 16.84 22.66 21.37
CA GLN A 316 18.12 21.97 21.43
C GLN A 316 18.00 20.52 20.96
N ILE A 317 16.90 19.84 21.33
CA ILE A 317 16.61 18.49 20.84
C ILE A 317 16.54 18.49 19.30
N ILE A 318 15.78 19.41 18.71
CA ILE A 318 15.66 19.52 17.25
C ILE A 318 17.04 19.77 16.62
N GLN A 319 17.83 20.71 17.16
CA GLN A 319 19.18 20.97 16.66
C GLN A 319 20.06 19.72 16.70
N TYR A 320 20.10 19.00 17.82
CA TYR A 320 20.92 17.79 17.93
C TYR A 320 20.38 16.65 17.07
N MET A 321 19.06 16.55 16.89
CA MET A 321 18.47 15.62 15.93
C MET A 321 18.89 15.96 14.49
N GLU A 322 18.92 17.24 14.12
CA GLU A 322 19.40 17.68 12.79
C GLU A 322 20.88 17.36 12.58
N ASP A 323 21.73 17.64 13.58
CA ASP A 323 23.17 17.36 13.53
C ASP A 323 23.42 15.86 13.35
N THR A 324 22.72 15.04 14.14
CA THR A 324 22.90 13.58 14.18
C THR A 324 22.16 12.81 13.06
N PHE A 325 21.52 13.50 12.12
CA PHE A 325 20.74 12.87 11.05
C PHE A 325 21.51 11.78 10.28
N ASN A 326 22.81 12.02 10.00
CA ASN A 326 23.63 11.08 9.22
C ASN A 326 23.87 9.79 10.01
N LEU A 327 24.29 9.90 11.28
CA LEU A 327 24.47 8.77 12.18
C LEU A 327 23.16 7.97 12.32
N ARG A 328 22.07 8.66 12.66
CA ARG A 328 20.73 8.06 12.78
C ARG A 328 20.29 7.36 11.49
N SER A 329 20.52 7.96 10.32
CA SER A 329 20.16 7.36 9.03
C SER A 329 20.92 6.06 8.74
N VAL A 330 22.19 5.96 9.15
CA VAL A 330 22.98 4.72 9.03
C VAL A 330 22.43 3.65 9.95
N GLU A 331 22.16 3.99 11.20
CA GLU A 331 21.64 3.06 12.20
C GLU A 331 20.24 2.55 11.84
N ILE A 332 19.32 3.44 11.44
CA ILE A 332 17.99 3.07 10.94
C ILE A 332 18.11 2.10 9.76
N LYS A 333 19.00 2.38 8.80
CA LYS A 333 19.17 1.55 7.61
C LYS A 333 19.75 0.17 7.93
N ASN A 334 20.62 0.07 8.93
CA ASN A 334 21.26 -1.17 9.33
C ASN A 334 20.45 -1.95 10.39
N SER A 335 19.45 -1.31 10.99
CA SER A 335 18.57 -1.94 11.96
C SER A 335 17.68 -3.01 11.32
N THR A 336 17.45 -4.08 12.09
CA THR A 336 16.47 -5.12 11.77
C THR A 336 15.26 -5.10 12.69
N ASN A 337 15.29 -4.28 13.75
CA ASN A 337 14.26 -4.15 14.76
C ASN A 337 13.91 -2.68 15.00
N LEU A 338 12.70 -2.29 14.57
CA LEU A 338 12.21 -0.92 14.72
C LEU A 338 12.08 -0.51 16.20
N SER A 339 11.69 -1.43 17.08
CA SER A 339 11.55 -1.14 18.51
C SER A 339 12.89 -0.79 19.17
N ASP A 340 13.99 -1.39 18.72
CA ASP A 340 15.32 -1.11 19.27
C ASP A 340 15.81 0.25 18.75
N THR A 341 15.63 0.51 17.45
CA THR A 341 15.93 1.83 16.85
C THR A 341 15.17 2.98 17.52
N LEU A 342 13.92 2.77 17.91
CA LEU A 342 13.13 3.78 18.63
C LEU A 342 13.53 3.94 20.11
N LYS A 343 14.24 2.98 20.70
CA LYS A 343 14.85 3.13 22.03
C LYS A 343 16.15 3.90 21.95
N ASP A 344 16.95 3.63 20.91
CA ASP A 344 18.22 4.34 20.66
C ASP A 344 17.99 5.81 20.23
N TRP A 345 16.81 6.13 19.69
CA TRP A 345 16.42 7.48 19.27
C TRP A 345 15.04 7.87 19.85
N PRO A 346 14.94 8.07 21.18
CA PRO A 346 13.65 8.27 21.86
C PRO A 346 12.89 9.51 21.36
N HIS A 347 13.62 10.59 21.08
CA HIS A 347 13.06 11.85 20.60
C HIS A 347 12.49 11.80 19.18
N LEU A 348 12.74 10.74 18.42
CA LEU A 348 12.26 10.62 17.04
C LEU A 348 10.73 10.62 16.95
N LEU A 349 10.05 10.07 17.97
CA LEU A 349 8.58 10.07 18.06
C LEU A 349 8.04 10.98 19.17
N GLU A 350 8.86 11.29 20.19
CA GLU A 350 8.43 12.05 21.37
C GLU A 350 8.45 13.56 21.15
N THR A 351 9.32 14.04 20.25
CA THR A 351 9.47 15.47 19.98
C THR A 351 8.82 15.82 18.64
N SER A 352 7.84 16.73 18.69
CA SER A 352 7.17 17.27 17.50
C SER A 352 8.16 17.98 16.58
N GLY A 353 8.01 17.82 15.26
CA GLY A 353 8.87 18.44 14.24
C GLY A 353 10.09 17.62 13.84
N VAL A 354 10.55 16.65 14.65
CA VAL A 354 11.76 15.87 14.33
C VAL A 354 11.57 15.00 13.08
N ILE A 355 10.44 14.30 12.96
CA ILE A 355 10.10 13.54 11.74
C ILE A 355 10.02 14.45 10.51
N ASP A 356 9.53 15.68 10.67
CA ASP A 356 9.42 16.66 9.59
C ASP A 356 10.80 17.12 9.11
N CYS A 357 11.72 17.42 10.03
CA CYS A 357 13.11 17.76 9.70
C CYS A 357 13.82 16.63 8.94
N ASP A 358 13.69 15.39 9.42
CA ASP A 358 14.31 14.23 8.78
C ASP A 358 13.69 13.95 7.39
N PHE A 359 12.37 14.09 7.28
CA PHE A 359 11.68 13.92 6.02
C PHE A 359 12.08 15.01 5.01
N GLU A 360 12.13 16.28 5.42
CA GLU A 360 12.56 17.39 4.58
C GLU A 360 13.99 17.19 4.07
N ARG A 361 14.90 16.67 4.92
CA ARG A 361 16.27 16.35 4.52
C ARG A 361 16.35 15.19 3.52
N LEU A 362 15.49 14.18 3.67
CA LEU A 362 15.37 13.07 2.71
C LEU A 362 14.69 13.49 1.39
N ASN A 363 13.76 14.44 1.47
CA ASN A 363 12.87 14.85 0.39
C ASN A 363 12.75 16.37 0.33
N PRO A 364 13.80 17.10 -0.10
CA PRO A 364 13.83 18.56 -0.03
C PRO A 364 12.65 19.23 -0.77
N GLY A 365 12.03 20.20 -0.12
CA GLY A 365 10.89 20.99 -0.58
C GLY A 365 9.56 20.26 -0.55
N LYS A 366 9.47 19.08 0.09
CA LYS A 366 8.28 18.23 0.04
C LYS A 366 7.55 18.11 1.37
N SER A 367 8.14 18.46 2.51
CA SER A 367 7.53 18.23 3.82
C SER A 367 6.16 18.90 3.99
N GLU A 368 5.99 20.10 3.43
CA GLU A 368 4.75 20.88 3.54
C GLU A 368 3.72 20.61 2.44
N LEU A 369 3.99 19.68 1.50
CA LEU A 369 3.13 19.51 0.32
C LEU A 369 1.73 19.01 0.66
N MET A 370 1.61 18.11 1.63
CA MET A 370 0.32 17.61 2.08
C MET A 370 -0.52 18.75 2.64
N LEU A 371 0.00 19.49 3.62
CA LEU A 371 -0.74 20.59 4.26
C LEU A 371 -1.11 21.71 3.27
N ARG A 372 -0.21 22.03 2.33
CA ARG A 372 -0.43 23.10 1.35
C ARG A 372 -1.39 22.71 0.23
N LYS A 373 -1.29 21.49 -0.31
CA LYS A 373 -2.01 21.10 -1.54
C LYS A 373 -3.26 20.27 -1.28
N TRP A 374 -3.39 19.65 -0.10
CA TRP A 374 -4.50 18.73 0.19
C TRP A 374 -5.90 19.33 -0.05
N PRO A 375 -6.23 20.58 0.34
CA PRO A 375 -7.57 21.12 0.10
C PRO A 375 -8.00 21.09 -1.38
N GLY A 376 -7.07 21.43 -2.29
CA GLY A 376 -7.33 21.39 -3.73
C GLY A 376 -7.40 19.97 -4.28
N ILE A 377 -6.56 19.06 -3.78
CA ILE A 377 -6.58 17.64 -4.16
C ILE A 377 -7.87 16.97 -3.68
N ALA A 378 -8.28 17.21 -2.43
CA ALA A 378 -9.48 16.64 -1.82
C ALA A 378 -10.75 17.00 -2.60
N LYS A 379 -10.85 18.26 -3.04
CA LYS A 379 -11.95 18.72 -3.90
C LYS A 379 -12.01 17.92 -5.20
N GLN A 380 -10.88 17.77 -5.89
CA GLN A 380 -10.79 17.03 -7.16
C GLN A 380 -11.09 15.53 -6.99
N ILE A 381 -10.71 14.92 -5.85
CA ILE A 381 -11.08 13.54 -5.51
C ILE A 381 -12.61 13.41 -5.40
N CYS A 382 -13.28 14.36 -4.75
CA CYS A 382 -14.74 14.34 -4.61
C CYS A 382 -15.44 14.55 -5.96
N GLU A 383 -14.99 15.51 -6.77
CA GLU A 383 -15.50 15.76 -8.13
C GLU A 383 -15.36 14.51 -9.04
N PHE A 384 -14.20 13.84 -8.97
CA PHE A 384 -13.99 12.56 -9.66
C PHE A 384 -14.96 11.47 -9.17
N THR A 385 -15.24 11.42 -7.88
CA THR A 385 -16.17 10.44 -7.28
C THR A 385 -17.59 10.64 -7.80
N GLU A 386 -18.07 11.88 -7.88
CA GLU A 386 -19.41 12.19 -8.42
C GLU A 386 -19.53 11.82 -9.90
N THR A 387 -18.45 12.03 -10.68
CA THR A 387 -18.47 11.81 -12.14
C THR A 387 -18.28 10.33 -12.52
N SER A 388 -17.54 9.55 -11.73
CA SER A 388 -17.01 8.25 -12.16
C SER A 388 -18.02 7.07 -12.19
N ARG A 389 -19.32 7.29 -11.92
CA ARG A 389 -20.34 6.21 -11.70
C ARG A 389 -19.94 5.16 -10.67
N ALA A 390 -18.82 5.35 -9.97
CA ALA A 390 -18.43 4.51 -8.86
C ALA A 390 -19.31 4.90 -7.67
N ASN A 391 -20.11 3.98 -7.16
CA ASN A 391 -20.79 4.16 -5.87
C ASN A 391 -19.77 4.07 -4.71
N ALA A 392 -18.61 4.71 -4.83
CA ALA A 392 -17.50 4.63 -3.89
C ALA A 392 -17.91 5.12 -2.49
N VAL A 393 -18.79 6.12 -2.42
CA VAL A 393 -19.36 6.59 -1.15
C VAL A 393 -20.16 5.48 -0.46
N SER A 394 -20.91 4.66 -1.20
CA SER A 394 -21.69 3.57 -0.60
C SER A 394 -20.81 2.47 0.00
N SER A 395 -19.57 2.32 -0.48
CA SER A 395 -18.62 1.32 0.02
C SER A 395 -17.76 1.81 1.18
N THR A 396 -17.79 3.09 1.54
CA THR A 396 -17.01 3.62 2.69
C THR A 396 -17.73 3.49 4.03
N GLY A 397 -19.03 3.21 4.03
CA GLY A 397 -19.85 3.23 5.25
C GLY A 397 -20.33 4.63 5.67
N ILE A 398 -20.02 5.67 4.88
CA ILE A 398 -20.51 7.04 5.10
C ILE A 398 -21.97 7.12 4.64
N LYS A 399 -22.86 7.56 5.54
CA LYS A 399 -24.30 7.72 5.26
C LYS A 399 -24.65 9.09 4.71
N LYS A 400 -23.81 10.09 4.98
CA LYS A 400 -24.00 11.46 4.52
C LYS A 400 -23.73 11.58 3.02
N LEU A 401 -24.67 12.16 2.28
CA LEU A 401 -24.53 12.41 0.84
C LEU A 401 -23.38 13.39 0.57
N LEU A 402 -22.54 13.05 -0.42
CA LEU A 402 -21.35 13.83 -0.81
C LEU A 402 -21.66 15.31 -1.08
N SER A 403 -22.76 15.60 -1.76
CA SER A 403 -23.20 16.98 -2.06
C SER A 403 -23.55 17.83 -0.83
N ARG A 404 -23.67 17.21 0.35
CA ARG A 404 -23.96 17.89 1.63
C ARG A 404 -22.73 18.02 2.52
N TRP A 405 -21.56 17.61 2.06
CA TRP A 405 -20.33 17.71 2.84
C TRP A 405 -19.87 19.18 2.93
N SER A 406 -19.45 19.59 4.12
CA SER A 406 -18.74 20.84 4.37
C SER A 406 -17.32 20.80 3.76
N LEU A 407 -16.62 21.94 3.73
CA LEU A 407 -15.23 21.98 3.27
C LEU A 407 -14.29 21.08 4.10
N GLU A 408 -14.54 20.98 5.40
CA GLU A 408 -13.81 20.10 6.30
C GLU A 408 -14.13 18.62 6.03
N GLU A 409 -15.41 18.30 5.83
CA GLU A 409 -15.84 16.94 5.49
C GLU A 409 -15.36 16.53 4.10
N ILE A 410 -15.22 17.45 3.14
CA ILE A 410 -14.56 17.18 1.85
C ILE A 410 -13.09 16.81 2.08
N SER A 411 -12.38 17.57 2.92
CA SER A 411 -10.97 17.31 3.22
C SER A 411 -10.75 15.94 3.86
N ILE A 412 -11.59 15.60 4.84
CA ILE A 412 -11.56 14.30 5.54
C ILE A 412 -12.07 13.18 4.63
N GLY A 413 -13.25 13.36 4.05
CA GLY A 413 -13.94 12.36 3.27
C GLY A 413 -13.17 11.95 2.01
N ALA A 414 -12.39 12.86 1.41
CA ALA A 414 -11.47 12.50 0.32
C ALA A 414 -10.46 11.42 0.74
N LEU A 415 -9.91 11.47 1.95
CA LEU A 415 -9.03 10.41 2.48
C LEU A 415 -9.78 9.08 2.59
N LEU A 416 -11.02 9.13 3.08
CA LEU A 416 -11.87 7.96 3.29
C LEU A 416 -12.37 7.33 1.99
N LEU A 417 -12.41 8.09 0.89
CA LEU A 417 -12.77 7.62 -0.44
C LEU A 417 -11.60 6.92 -1.15
N LEU A 418 -10.34 7.27 -0.86
CA LEU A 418 -9.15 6.70 -1.51
C LEU A 418 -9.13 5.16 -1.52
N PRO A 419 -9.46 4.43 -0.43
CA PRO A 419 -9.52 2.97 -0.46
C PRO A 419 -10.46 2.38 -1.51
N SER A 420 -11.56 3.07 -1.82
CA SER A 420 -12.53 2.63 -2.83
C SER A 420 -12.08 3.02 -4.24
N LEU A 421 -11.53 4.22 -4.40
CA LEU A 421 -11.11 4.76 -5.71
C LEU A 421 -9.80 4.16 -6.21
N THR A 422 -8.88 3.86 -5.31
CA THR A 422 -7.57 3.27 -5.64
C THR A 422 -7.57 1.74 -5.54
N TYR A 423 -8.71 1.13 -5.17
CA TYR A 423 -8.82 -0.32 -5.05
C TYR A 423 -8.38 -1.01 -6.34
N SER A 424 -7.39 -1.90 -6.19
CA SER A 424 -7.02 -2.86 -7.22
C SER A 424 -7.10 -4.24 -6.58
N PRO A 425 -7.74 -5.24 -7.22
CA PRO A 425 -7.73 -6.62 -6.71
C PRO A 425 -6.28 -7.09 -6.51
N ALA A 426 -5.84 -7.06 -5.25
CA ALA A 426 -4.51 -7.44 -4.85
C ALA A 426 -4.59 -8.69 -3.96
N HIS A 427 -3.48 -9.41 -3.89
CA HIS A 427 -3.38 -10.61 -3.08
C HIS A 427 -2.21 -10.49 -2.12
N LYS A 428 -2.48 -10.69 -0.83
CA LYS A 428 -1.44 -10.86 0.18
C LYS A 428 -1.06 -12.34 0.29
N LYS A 429 0.22 -12.61 0.50
CA LYS A 429 0.72 -13.97 0.76
C LYS A 429 0.58 -14.28 2.25
N ILE A 430 -0.22 -15.28 2.59
CA ILE A 430 -0.35 -15.81 3.96
C ILE A 430 0.15 -17.25 3.94
N GLY A 431 1.41 -17.44 4.38
CA GLY A 431 2.11 -18.70 4.21
C GLY A 431 2.21 -19.10 2.73
N ASN A 432 1.67 -20.26 2.37
CA ASN A 432 1.63 -20.73 0.97
C ASN A 432 0.37 -20.31 0.19
N LYS A 433 -0.62 -19.69 0.86
CA LYS A 433 -1.89 -19.28 0.24
C LYS A 433 -1.86 -17.80 -0.13
N LYS A 434 -2.66 -17.45 -1.16
CA LYS A 434 -2.92 -16.07 -1.55
C LYS A 434 -4.30 -15.67 -1.04
N ALA A 435 -4.36 -14.70 -0.14
CA ALA A 435 -5.61 -14.12 0.33
C ALA A 435 -5.91 -12.85 -0.49
N LYS A 436 -7.16 -12.66 -0.90
CA LYS A 436 -7.59 -11.44 -1.60
C LYS A 436 -7.74 -10.31 -0.57
N ILE A 437 -7.17 -9.15 -0.87
CA ILE A 437 -7.38 -7.93 -0.07
C ILE A 437 -8.72 -7.31 -0.51
N SER A 438 -9.64 -7.08 0.43
CA SER A 438 -10.91 -6.39 0.16
C SER A 438 -10.74 -4.88 0.24
N SER A 439 -11.67 -4.12 -0.35
CA SER A 439 -11.67 -2.66 -0.22
C SER A 439 -11.91 -2.22 1.24
N SER A 440 -12.78 -2.93 1.97
CA SER A 440 -13.00 -2.69 3.41
C SER A 440 -11.73 -2.90 4.24
N GLN A 441 -10.98 -3.98 3.97
CA GLN A 441 -9.71 -4.25 4.64
C GLN A 441 -8.67 -3.17 4.28
N SER A 442 -8.65 -2.72 3.02
CA SER A 442 -7.78 -1.62 2.60
C SER A 442 -8.09 -0.32 3.35
N ALA A 443 -9.38 -0.01 3.55
CA ALA A 443 -9.83 1.15 4.30
C ALA A 443 -9.40 1.05 5.77
N GLU A 444 -9.67 -0.07 6.43
CA GLU A 444 -9.30 -0.32 7.83
C GLU A 444 -7.78 -0.26 8.08
N TYR A 445 -6.97 -0.79 7.15
CA TYR A 445 -5.51 -0.73 7.24
C TYR A 445 -4.93 0.67 6.96
N PHE A 446 -5.70 1.54 6.31
CA PHE A 446 -5.29 2.93 6.09
C PHE A 446 -5.70 3.81 7.27
N VAL A 447 -6.99 3.84 7.58
CA VAL A 447 -7.58 4.57 8.70
C VAL A 447 -8.58 3.67 9.41
N GLN A 448 -8.25 3.25 10.63
CA GLN A 448 -9.14 2.46 11.46
C GLN A 448 -10.05 3.38 12.27
N PHE A 449 -11.37 3.27 12.08
CA PHE A 449 -12.35 3.97 12.91
C PHE A 449 -12.72 3.12 14.12
N VAL A 450 -12.76 3.75 15.28
CA VAL A 450 -13.19 3.17 16.55
C VAL A 450 -14.20 4.09 17.23
N LEU A 451 -15.09 3.51 18.03
CA LEU A 451 -16.09 4.27 18.76
C LEU A 451 -15.43 5.02 19.93
N ALA A 452 -16.02 6.13 20.34
CA ALA A 452 -15.54 6.90 21.48
C ALA A 452 -15.61 6.13 22.81
N THR A 453 -16.39 5.05 22.86
CA THR A 453 -16.52 4.14 24.00
C THR A 453 -15.47 3.03 24.01
N ASP A 454 -14.73 2.85 22.91
CA ASP A 454 -13.74 1.79 22.81
C ASP A 454 -12.49 2.14 23.63
N ASP A 455 -11.95 1.14 24.33
CA ASP A 455 -10.71 1.29 25.07
C ASP A 455 -9.50 1.19 24.12
N LEU A 456 -8.89 2.34 23.83
CA LEU A 456 -7.70 2.44 22.98
C LEU A 456 -6.50 1.70 23.58
N GLU A 457 -6.39 1.59 24.91
CA GLU A 457 -5.30 0.86 25.55
C GLU A 457 -5.44 -0.64 25.30
N THR A 458 -6.66 -1.17 25.40
CA THR A 458 -6.96 -2.54 25.02
C THR A 458 -6.65 -2.79 23.53
N LEU A 459 -7.05 -1.88 22.63
CA LEU A 459 -6.72 -2.00 21.20
C LEU A 459 -5.19 -2.02 20.98
N ARG A 460 -4.47 -1.11 21.62
CA ARG A 460 -3.00 -1.00 21.55
C ARG A 460 -2.31 -2.28 22.03
N ASN A 461 -2.79 -2.87 23.11
CA ASN A 461 -2.19 -4.05 23.73
C ASN A 461 -2.55 -5.35 22.98
N THR A 462 -3.71 -5.40 22.31
CA THR A 462 -4.18 -6.58 21.57
C THR A 462 -3.75 -6.60 20.09
N GLU A 463 -3.39 -5.44 19.53
CA GLU A 463 -2.90 -5.34 18.16
C GLU A 463 -1.53 -6.03 18.01
N SER A 464 -1.56 -7.17 17.32
CA SER A 464 -0.40 -8.04 17.08
C SER A 464 -0.20 -8.37 15.60
N ASN A 465 -1.14 -7.96 14.74
CA ASN A 465 -1.21 -8.37 13.35
C ASN A 465 -0.53 -7.35 12.43
N ARG A 466 -0.63 -6.06 12.75
CA ARG A 466 -0.06 -4.96 11.98
C ARG A 466 1.32 -4.59 12.48
N LYS A 467 2.32 -4.73 11.60
CA LYS A 467 3.71 -4.33 11.85
C LYS A 467 4.00 -2.89 11.41
N GLN A 468 3.19 -2.35 10.50
CA GLN A 468 3.41 -1.05 9.89
C GLN A 468 2.57 0.02 10.58
N PRO A 469 3.05 1.27 10.63
CA PRO A 469 2.26 2.39 11.12
C PRO A 469 0.91 2.54 10.44
N PHE A 470 -0.11 2.91 11.20
CA PHE A 470 -1.45 3.19 10.68
C PHE A 470 -2.17 4.24 11.53
N VAL A 471 -3.20 4.86 10.95
CA VAL A 471 -3.98 5.92 11.59
C VAL A 471 -5.20 5.32 12.28
N ILE A 472 -5.50 5.81 13.48
CA ILE A 472 -6.70 5.49 14.27
C ILE A 472 -7.52 6.77 14.42
N CYS A 473 -8.80 6.70 14.05
CA CYS A 473 -9.77 7.76 14.25
C CYS A 473 -10.80 7.34 15.29
N VAL A 474 -10.92 8.11 16.36
CA VAL A 474 -11.99 7.95 17.35
C VAL A 474 -13.16 8.82 16.92
N GLY A 475 -14.32 8.22 16.65
CA GLY A 475 -15.47 8.99 16.18
C GLY A 475 -16.57 8.16 15.55
N ASP A 476 -17.34 8.80 14.67
CA ASP A 476 -18.42 8.17 13.91
C ASP A 476 -18.19 8.36 12.40
N LEU A 477 -17.77 7.28 11.76
CA LEU A 477 -17.55 7.21 10.32
C LEU A 477 -18.83 7.51 9.51
N SER A 478 -20.00 7.10 10.01
CA SER A 478 -21.27 7.25 9.26
C SER A 478 -21.57 8.72 8.96
N ASN A 479 -21.18 9.61 9.87
CA ASN A 479 -21.44 11.04 9.83
C ASN A 479 -20.15 11.88 9.69
N ILE A 480 -18.99 11.25 9.47
CA ILE A 480 -17.68 11.92 9.35
C ILE A 480 -17.36 12.77 10.60
N VAL A 481 -17.71 12.28 11.78
CA VAL A 481 -17.40 12.94 13.05
C VAL A 481 -16.09 12.40 13.58
N ILE A 482 -15.10 13.27 13.77
CA ILE A 482 -13.80 12.93 14.36
C ILE A 482 -13.70 13.61 15.72
N LYS A 483 -13.46 12.83 16.78
CA LYS A 483 -13.21 13.33 18.13
C LYS A 483 -11.72 13.41 18.42
N ASP A 484 -11.00 12.34 18.13
CA ASP A 484 -9.56 12.23 18.33
C ASP A 484 -8.91 11.43 17.21
N VAL A 485 -7.63 11.73 16.95
CA VAL A 485 -6.84 11.03 15.94
C VAL A 485 -5.49 10.64 16.53
N PHE A 486 -5.08 9.41 16.26
CA PHE A 486 -3.79 8.87 16.69
C PHE A 486 -3.10 8.17 15.51
N VAL A 487 -1.77 8.11 15.58
CA VAL A 487 -0.96 7.22 14.73
C VAL A 487 -0.36 6.15 15.62
N MET A 488 -0.60 4.88 15.27
CA MET A 488 -0.03 3.74 15.99
C MET A 488 1.32 3.37 15.39
N VAL A 489 2.40 3.46 16.16
CA VAL A 489 3.77 3.11 15.74
C VAL A 489 4.41 2.26 16.82
N GLU A 490 4.78 1.00 16.54
CA GLU A 490 5.40 0.09 17.53
C GLU A 490 4.67 0.09 18.89
N ARG A 491 3.33 0.00 18.87
CA ARG A 491 2.45 0.05 20.05
C ARG A 491 2.51 1.37 20.85
N LYS A 492 3.07 2.45 20.31
CA LYS A 492 2.96 3.81 20.85
C LYS A 492 1.86 4.60 20.11
N LEU A 493 0.90 5.15 20.86
CA LEU A 493 -0.17 6.00 20.31
C LEU A 493 0.32 7.45 20.29
N ILE A 494 0.48 8.00 19.09
CA ILE A 494 0.91 9.39 18.89
C ILE A 494 -0.31 10.21 18.51
N ARG A 495 -0.76 11.09 19.41
CA ARG A 495 -1.91 11.96 19.17
C ARG A 495 -1.60 12.98 18.06
N SER A 496 -2.55 13.19 17.17
CA SER A 496 -2.47 14.20 16.10
C SER A 496 -3.60 15.21 16.21
N ALA A 497 -3.37 16.44 15.75
CA ALA A 497 -4.36 17.51 15.80
C ALA A 497 -5.53 17.30 14.83
N SER A 498 -5.31 16.57 13.74
CA SER A 498 -6.32 16.29 12.71
C SER A 498 -6.01 14.99 11.97
N LEU A 499 -6.98 14.50 11.18
CA LEU A 499 -6.74 13.36 10.30
C LEU A 499 -5.70 13.66 9.21
N ILE A 500 -5.67 14.90 8.70
CA ILE A 500 -4.73 15.32 7.68
C ILE A 500 -3.30 15.24 8.22
N THR A 501 -3.05 15.81 9.40
CA THR A 501 -1.73 15.79 10.05
C THR A 501 -1.32 14.38 10.47
N ALA A 502 -2.27 13.50 10.81
CA ALA A 502 -1.98 12.11 11.13
C ALA A 502 -1.53 11.30 9.90
N VAL A 503 -2.22 11.48 8.76
CA VAL A 503 -1.84 10.85 7.50
C VAL A 503 -0.50 11.39 6.99
N ASP A 504 -0.28 12.70 7.10
CA ASP A 504 1.00 13.35 6.77
C ASP A 504 2.15 12.75 7.58
N PHE A 505 2.02 12.73 8.91
CA PHE A 505 3.00 12.15 9.81
C PHE A 505 3.24 10.66 9.51
N CYS A 506 2.18 9.89 9.29
CA CYS A 506 2.29 8.46 8.95
C CYS A 506 3.05 8.25 7.64
N PHE A 507 2.79 9.06 6.60
CA PHE A 507 3.54 9.02 5.34
C PHE A 507 5.03 9.28 5.58
N LYS A 508 5.35 10.37 6.29
CA LYS A 508 6.73 10.77 6.58
C LYS A 508 7.50 9.71 7.36
N ILE A 509 6.86 9.08 8.35
CA ILE A 509 7.45 7.97 9.12
C ILE A 509 7.90 6.82 8.21
N PHE A 510 7.13 6.43 7.20
CA PHE A 510 7.55 5.36 6.28
C PHE A 510 8.90 5.68 5.61
N HIS A 511 9.12 6.94 5.24
CA HIS A 511 10.36 7.37 4.59
C HIS A 511 11.52 7.56 5.56
N VAL A 512 11.27 8.16 6.72
CA VAL A 512 12.31 8.40 7.75
C VAL A 512 12.82 7.07 8.30
N LEU A 513 11.90 6.19 8.72
CA LEU A 513 12.21 4.88 9.31
C LEU A 513 12.49 3.78 8.28
N LYS A 514 12.51 4.09 6.98
CA LYS A 514 12.75 3.14 5.87
C LYS A 514 11.82 1.93 5.89
N LEU A 515 10.57 2.15 6.28
CA LEU A 515 9.55 1.11 6.39
C LEU A 515 8.89 0.87 5.03
N GLN A 516 8.47 -0.37 4.81
CA GLN A 516 7.62 -0.69 3.66
C GLN A 516 6.19 -0.23 3.95
N PHE A 517 5.52 0.27 2.91
CA PHE A 517 4.08 0.46 2.95
C PHE A 517 3.37 -0.89 3.13
N PRO A 518 2.31 -0.96 3.95
CA PRO A 518 1.49 -2.18 4.09
C PRO A 518 0.84 -2.58 2.76
N ASP A 519 0.84 -3.88 2.45
CA ASP A 519 0.26 -4.43 1.21
C ASP A 519 -1.24 -4.08 1.06
N GLU A 520 -1.97 -4.06 2.18
CA GLU A 520 -3.41 -3.86 2.24
C GLU A 520 -3.85 -2.48 1.74
N CYS A 521 -3.05 -1.43 2.01
CA CYS A 521 -3.32 -0.06 1.58
C CYS A 521 -2.18 0.53 0.72
N PHE A 522 -1.34 -0.32 0.11
CA PHE A 522 -0.27 0.09 -0.79
C PHE A 522 -0.72 1.05 -1.91
N PRO A 523 -1.88 0.85 -2.58
CA PRO A 523 -2.34 1.79 -3.61
C PRO A 523 -2.61 3.20 -3.06
N ILE A 524 -3.06 3.31 -1.82
CA ILE A 524 -3.35 4.59 -1.18
C ILE A 524 -2.03 5.34 -0.93
N TRP A 525 -1.04 4.68 -0.34
CA TRP A 525 0.29 5.27 -0.15
C TRP A 525 1.01 5.56 -1.46
N SER A 526 0.77 4.77 -2.51
CA SER A 526 1.23 5.06 -3.87
C SER A 526 0.65 6.35 -4.43
N PHE A 527 -0.61 6.66 -4.11
CA PHE A 527 -1.25 7.92 -4.47
C PHE A 527 -0.59 9.10 -3.76
N PHE A 528 -0.25 8.98 -2.47
CA PHE A 528 0.51 10.02 -1.77
C PHE A 528 1.90 10.26 -2.39
N ASP A 529 2.65 9.20 -2.69
CA ASP A 529 3.98 9.30 -3.34
C ASP A 529 3.91 9.99 -4.72
N HIS A 530 2.87 9.72 -5.52
CA HIS A 530 2.75 10.22 -6.89
C HIS A 530 2.06 11.58 -7.01
N CYS A 531 0.92 11.74 -6.34
CA CYS A 531 0.00 12.84 -6.56
C CYS A 531 0.12 13.94 -5.51
N VAL A 532 0.54 13.60 -4.28
CA VAL A 532 0.62 14.56 -3.17
C VAL A 532 2.05 15.07 -2.98
N TYR A 533 2.98 14.20 -2.57
CA TYR A 533 4.36 14.59 -2.26
C TYR A 533 5.29 14.57 -3.46
N GLN A 534 4.93 13.83 -4.52
CA GLN A 534 5.74 13.70 -5.73
C GLN A 534 7.18 13.23 -5.42
N THR A 535 7.34 12.38 -4.42
CA THR A 535 8.59 11.69 -4.06
C THR A 535 9.05 10.79 -5.21
N LYS A 536 8.12 10.19 -5.95
CA LYS A 536 8.36 9.33 -7.13
C LYS A 536 9.31 8.16 -6.80
N GLU A 537 9.28 7.70 -5.55
CA GLU A 537 10.03 6.52 -5.13
C GLU A 537 9.41 5.26 -5.71
N ILE A 538 8.07 5.22 -5.76
CA ILE A 538 7.33 4.18 -6.45
C ILE A 538 7.38 4.50 -7.94
N ARG A 539 7.85 3.55 -8.75
CA ARG A 539 8.07 3.78 -10.20
C ARG A 539 6.96 3.25 -11.07
N THR A 540 6.19 2.32 -10.52
CA THR A 540 5.07 1.65 -11.19
C THR A 540 3.88 1.68 -10.24
N PRO A 541 3.23 2.85 -10.10
CA PRO A 541 2.01 2.95 -9.31
C PRO A 541 0.92 2.05 -9.91
N PRO A 542 -0.03 1.58 -9.08
CA PRO A 542 -1.19 0.84 -9.58
C PRO A 542 -1.97 1.62 -10.65
N LYS A 543 -2.60 0.92 -11.59
CA LYS A 543 -3.39 1.55 -12.67
C LYS A 543 -4.48 2.48 -12.11
N SER A 544 -5.16 2.05 -11.05
CA SER A 544 -6.19 2.83 -10.36
C SER A 544 -5.65 4.18 -9.84
N VAL A 545 -4.42 4.19 -9.32
CA VAL A 545 -3.73 5.40 -8.85
C VAL A 545 -3.41 6.33 -10.02
N LEU A 546 -2.94 5.79 -11.15
CA LEU A 546 -2.70 6.60 -12.37
C LEU A 546 -3.99 7.19 -12.93
N THR A 547 -5.08 6.42 -12.92
CA THR A 547 -6.40 6.88 -13.36
C THR A 547 -6.91 8.00 -12.47
N LEU A 548 -6.90 7.85 -11.15
CA LEU A 548 -7.29 8.95 -10.25
C LEU A 548 -6.34 10.15 -10.40
N GLY A 549 -5.04 9.89 -10.47
CA GLY A 549 -4.00 10.90 -10.59
C GLY A 549 -4.10 11.76 -11.85
N SER A 550 -4.64 11.24 -12.97
CA SER A 550 -4.85 12.06 -14.18
C SER A 550 -5.93 13.13 -14.02
N HIS A 551 -6.75 13.03 -12.97
CA HIS A 551 -7.76 14.02 -12.61
C HIS A 551 -7.30 14.98 -11.49
N ILE A 552 -6.06 14.84 -11.01
CA ILE A 552 -5.50 15.72 -9.99
C ILE A 552 -4.52 16.70 -10.64
N HIS A 553 -4.92 17.96 -10.70
CA HIS A 553 -4.13 19.09 -11.13
C HIS A 553 -3.60 19.83 -9.90
N LEU A 554 -2.30 20.11 -9.89
CA LEU A 554 -1.57 20.68 -8.75
C LEU A 554 -1.29 22.16 -8.88
#